data_AF-A0A8S3K6I1-F1
#
_entry.id   AF-A0A8S3K6I1-F1
#
_cell.length_a   1.000
_cell.length_b   1.000
_cell.length_c   1.000
_cell.angle_alpha   90.00
_cell.angle_beta   90.00
_cell.angle_gamma   90.00
#
_symmetry.space_group_name_H-M   'P 1'
#
loop_
_entity.id
_entity.type
_entity.pdbx_description
1 polymer ?
#
loop_
_entity_poly.entity_id
_entity_poly.type
_entity_poly.pdbx_seq_one_letter_code
_entity_poly.pdbx_strand_id
1 'polypeptide(L)'
;CPIGYYCGAGSSNTQPCPSGTYQPIPDSATVNACWNCPVGNFSPSPGQSSCSGCSSGASCNENGSSSVRLCPSGTYQPFTDVLTAQSCLSCPTGSFNPSAGQINCSICPAGYYCDETGASSAQICPSGTYQPTPGSVS
;
A
#
# COMPACT_ATOMS: atom_id res chain seq x y z
N CYS A 1 -6.79 -24.07 21.50
CA CYS A 1 -5.88 -22.96 21.16
C CYS A 1 -6.69 -21.82 20.55
N PRO A 2 -6.55 -20.55 20.97
CA PRO A 2 -7.36 -19.45 20.42
C PRO A 2 -6.92 -19.05 19.00
N ILE A 3 -7.82 -18.40 18.26
CA ILE A 3 -7.53 -17.80 16.95
C ILE A 3 -6.37 -16.80 17.05
N GLY A 4 -5.57 -16.70 16.00
CA GLY A 4 -4.32 -15.94 15.97
C GLY A 4 -3.13 -16.63 16.65
N TYR A 5 -3.34 -17.80 17.28
CA TYR A 5 -2.30 -18.56 17.96
C TYR A 5 -2.30 -20.02 17.51
N TYR A 6 -1.17 -20.69 17.70
CA TYR A 6 -1.02 -22.14 17.58
C TYR A 6 -0.43 -22.72 18.87
N CYS A 7 -0.75 -23.97 19.16
CA CYS A 7 -0.35 -24.65 20.38
C CYS A 7 0.19 -26.02 20.00
N GLY A 8 1.33 -26.47 20.53
CA GLY A 8 1.80 -27.84 20.28
C GLY A 8 0.76 -28.89 20.70
N ALA A 9 0.76 -30.07 20.06
CA ALA A 9 -0.22 -31.12 20.35
C ALA A 9 -0.29 -31.45 21.86
N GLY A 10 -1.49 -31.31 22.46
CA GLY A 10 -1.72 -31.54 23.89
C GLY A 10 -1.20 -30.44 24.83
N SER A 11 -0.69 -29.32 24.30
CA SER A 11 -0.15 -28.20 25.08
C SER A 11 -1.14 -27.05 25.19
N SER A 12 -1.20 -26.41 26.37
CA SER A 12 -1.87 -25.13 26.58
C SER A 12 -0.97 -23.92 26.33
N ASN A 13 0.27 -24.12 25.88
CA ASN A 13 1.21 -23.04 25.62
C ASN A 13 0.90 -22.40 24.26
N THR A 14 0.26 -21.24 24.29
CA THR A 14 -0.14 -20.48 23.09
C THR A 14 1.04 -19.73 22.50
N GLN A 15 1.39 -20.02 21.24
CA GLN A 15 2.36 -19.24 20.49
C GLN A 15 1.62 -18.38 19.46
N PRO A 16 1.88 -17.06 19.40
CA PRO A 16 1.23 -16.19 18.43
C PRO A 16 1.72 -16.53 17.02
N CYS A 17 0.82 -16.44 16.04
CA CYS A 17 1.22 -16.41 14.64
C CYS A 17 2.12 -15.19 14.40
N PRO A 18 3.25 -15.34 13.68
CA PRO A 18 4.16 -14.22 13.42
C PRO A 18 3.48 -13.11 12.60
N SER A 19 4.02 -11.90 12.64
CA SER A 19 3.57 -10.81 11.77
C SER A 19 3.65 -11.23 10.31
N GLY A 20 2.73 -10.70 9.49
CA GLY A 20 2.53 -11.16 8.12
C GLY A 20 1.68 -12.42 7.98
N THR A 21 1.33 -13.09 9.08
CA THR A 21 0.43 -14.25 9.07
C THR A 21 -0.80 -14.02 9.95
N TYR A 22 -1.81 -14.86 9.75
CA TYR A 22 -3.02 -14.89 10.54
C TYR A 22 -3.50 -16.34 10.74
N GLN A 23 -4.27 -16.58 11.81
CA GLN A 23 -4.93 -17.86 12.01
C GLN A 23 -6.42 -17.66 12.34
N PRO A 24 -7.34 -17.90 11.39
CA PRO A 24 -8.77 -17.78 11.65
C PRO A 24 -9.38 -19.01 12.35
N ILE A 25 -8.69 -20.14 12.40
CA ILE A 25 -9.24 -21.41 12.90
C ILE A 25 -8.75 -21.70 14.33
N PRO A 26 -9.65 -21.95 15.30
CA PRO A 26 -9.28 -22.37 16.65
C PRO A 26 -8.67 -23.78 16.68
N ASP A 27 -8.07 -24.14 17.82
CA ASP A 27 -7.51 -25.47 18.10
C ASP A 27 -6.39 -25.94 17.15
N SER A 28 -5.67 -24.96 16.61
CA SER A 28 -4.51 -25.22 15.77
C SER A 28 -3.31 -25.76 16.54
N ALA A 29 -2.76 -26.85 16.01
CA ALA A 29 -1.74 -27.66 16.67
C ALA A 29 -0.27 -27.30 16.30
N THR A 30 -0.05 -26.52 15.23
CA THR A 30 1.31 -26.22 14.72
C THR A 30 1.39 -24.85 14.05
N VAL A 31 2.61 -24.34 13.87
CA VAL A 31 2.89 -23.07 13.18
C VAL A 31 2.41 -23.05 11.72
N ASN A 32 2.30 -24.20 11.06
CA ASN A 32 1.79 -24.31 9.68
C ASN A 32 0.30 -23.90 9.57
N ALA A 33 -0.36 -23.76 10.70
CA ALA A 33 -1.71 -23.26 10.77
C ALA A 33 -1.78 -21.72 10.58
N CYS A 34 -0.66 -21.00 10.77
CA CYS A 34 -0.56 -19.58 10.47
C CYS A 34 -0.49 -19.36 8.95
N TRP A 35 -1.57 -18.83 8.38
CA TRP A 35 -1.67 -18.55 6.95
C TRP A 35 -1.06 -17.20 6.63
N ASN A 36 -0.36 -17.10 5.50
CA ASN A 36 0.16 -15.82 5.03
C ASN A 36 -0.98 -14.86 4.68
N CYS A 37 -0.81 -13.59 5.02
CA CYS A 37 -1.72 -12.56 4.56
C CYS A 37 -1.73 -12.49 3.04
N PRO A 38 -2.90 -12.64 2.39
CA PRO A 38 -2.98 -12.56 0.94
C PRO A 38 -2.61 -11.16 0.47
N VAL A 39 -2.14 -11.08 -0.78
CA VAL A 39 -1.79 -9.80 -1.45
C VAL A 39 -2.94 -8.80 -1.30
N GLY A 40 -2.60 -7.54 -0.99
CA GLY A 40 -3.55 -6.48 -0.66
C GLY A 40 -3.95 -6.45 0.82
N ASN A 41 -3.43 -7.37 1.64
CA ASN A 41 -3.55 -7.32 3.10
C ASN A 41 -2.19 -7.43 3.78
N PHE A 42 -2.16 -7.04 5.05
CA PHE A 42 -1.00 -7.15 5.92
C PHE A 42 -1.40 -7.47 7.37
N SER A 43 -0.44 -7.95 8.15
CA SER A 43 -0.58 -8.23 9.57
C SER A 43 0.59 -7.60 10.33
N PRO A 44 0.41 -6.42 10.96
CA PRO A 44 1.51 -5.64 11.54
C PRO A 44 2.07 -6.21 12.83
N SER A 45 1.35 -7.12 13.48
CA SER A 45 1.71 -7.62 14.80
C SER A 45 1.43 -9.11 14.90
N PRO A 46 2.19 -9.85 15.73
CA PRO A 46 1.90 -11.26 15.97
C PRO A 46 0.51 -11.46 16.61
N GLY A 47 -0.04 -12.66 16.48
CA GLY A 47 -1.28 -13.04 17.16
C GLY A 47 -2.57 -12.66 16.43
N GLN A 48 -2.48 -12.28 15.15
CA GLN A 48 -3.64 -11.81 14.37
C GLN A 48 -4.53 -12.98 13.93
N SER A 49 -5.84 -12.85 14.12
CA SER A 49 -6.84 -13.81 13.64
C SER A 49 -7.32 -13.53 12.21
N SER A 50 -6.99 -12.36 11.68
CA SER A 50 -7.34 -11.89 10.33
C SER A 50 -6.29 -10.89 9.86
N CYS A 51 -6.12 -10.73 8.55
CA CYS A 51 -5.28 -9.66 8.01
C CYS A 51 -6.09 -8.38 7.83
N SER A 52 -5.40 -7.24 7.86
CA SER A 52 -5.96 -5.92 7.58
C SER A 52 -5.68 -5.54 6.13
N GLY A 53 -6.64 -4.93 5.44
CA GLY A 53 -6.44 -4.41 4.10
C GLY A 53 -5.42 -3.27 4.08
N CYS A 54 -4.73 -3.09 2.95
CA CYS A 54 -3.84 -1.94 2.79
C CYS A 54 -4.58 -0.60 2.81
N SER A 55 -4.03 0.36 3.55
CA SER A 55 -4.52 1.73 3.57
C SER A 55 -4.27 2.43 2.24
N SER A 56 -5.16 3.36 1.87
CA SER A 56 -4.91 4.28 0.76
C SER A 56 -3.59 5.01 0.94
N GLY A 57 -2.86 5.23 -0.15
CA GLY A 57 -1.53 5.83 -0.16
C GLY A 57 -0.41 4.81 0.06
N ALA A 58 -0.75 3.53 0.29
CA ALA A 58 0.21 2.45 0.44
C ALA A 58 -0.20 1.22 -0.36
N SER A 59 0.76 0.34 -0.60
CA SER A 59 0.56 -0.95 -1.26
C SER A 59 1.16 -2.09 -0.45
N CYS A 60 0.53 -3.26 -0.49
CA CYS A 60 1.07 -4.53 0.02
C CYS A 60 0.95 -5.58 -1.08
N ASN A 61 1.96 -5.60 -1.94
CA ASN A 61 2.07 -6.51 -3.08
C ASN A 61 2.60 -7.91 -2.70
N GLU A 62 3.00 -8.11 -1.44
CA GLU A 62 3.68 -9.32 -1.00
C GLU A 62 2.73 -10.26 -0.26
N ASN A 63 2.84 -11.56 -0.55
CA ASN A 63 2.16 -12.58 0.24
C ASN A 63 2.88 -12.71 1.59
N GLY A 64 2.13 -12.63 2.68
CA GLY A 64 2.70 -12.63 4.03
C GLY A 64 3.18 -11.25 4.49
N SER A 65 2.62 -10.16 3.94
CA SER A 65 3.11 -8.81 4.24
C SER A 65 2.88 -8.42 5.70
N SER A 66 3.94 -8.00 6.39
CA SER A 66 3.87 -7.54 7.80
C SER A 66 3.80 -6.02 7.93
N SER A 67 3.89 -5.29 6.82
CA SER A 67 3.84 -3.83 6.80
C SER A 67 3.36 -3.35 5.45
N VAL A 68 2.93 -2.10 5.39
CA VAL A 68 2.53 -1.46 4.13
C VAL A 68 3.69 -0.67 3.56
N ARG A 69 3.81 -0.63 2.23
CA ARG A 69 4.80 0.20 1.54
C ARG A 69 4.11 1.46 1.04
N LEU A 70 4.51 2.63 1.54
CA LEU A 70 3.99 3.90 1.03
C LEU A 70 4.30 4.05 -0.45
N CYS A 71 3.34 4.57 -1.20
CA CYS A 71 3.55 4.88 -2.59
C CYS A 71 4.58 5.99 -2.72
N PRO A 72 5.68 5.81 -3.48
CA PRO A 72 6.72 6.83 -3.63
C PRO A 72 6.19 8.07 -4.35
N SER A 73 6.98 9.15 -4.33
CA SER A 73 6.71 10.33 -5.15
C SER A 73 6.56 9.94 -6.63
N GLY A 74 5.72 10.68 -7.34
CA GLY A 74 5.28 10.33 -8.70
C GLY A 74 4.18 9.27 -8.76
N THR A 75 3.84 8.63 -7.64
CA THR A 75 2.78 7.61 -7.61
C THR A 75 1.75 7.86 -6.50
N TYR A 76 0.58 7.26 -6.60
CA TYR A 76 -0.50 7.39 -5.64
C TYR A 76 -1.28 6.08 -5.52
N GLN A 77 -2.06 5.92 -4.45
CA GLN A 77 -2.98 4.79 -4.31
C GLN A 77 -4.29 5.26 -3.68
N PRO A 78 -5.37 5.43 -4.45
CA PRO A 78 -6.64 5.93 -3.93
C PRO A 78 -7.47 4.85 -3.25
N PHE A 79 -7.19 3.57 -3.53
CA PHE A 79 -8.03 2.46 -3.09
C PHE A 79 -7.57 1.85 -1.77
N THR A 80 -8.53 1.30 -1.03
CA THR A 80 -8.30 0.50 0.19
C THR A 80 -8.65 -0.98 -0.02
N ASP A 81 -9.22 -1.32 -1.17
CA ASP A 81 -9.63 -2.67 -1.49
C ASP A 81 -8.44 -3.57 -1.86
N VAL A 82 -8.52 -4.82 -1.40
CA VAL A 82 -7.48 -5.85 -1.51
C VAL A 82 -7.05 -6.12 -2.97
N LEU A 83 -7.97 -5.97 -3.92
CA LEU A 83 -7.70 -6.22 -5.35
C LEU A 83 -6.94 -5.08 -6.03
N THR A 84 -7.09 -3.85 -5.54
CA THR A 84 -6.59 -2.64 -6.21
C THR A 84 -5.49 -1.94 -5.43
N ALA A 85 -5.40 -2.15 -4.11
CA ALA A 85 -4.31 -1.68 -3.24
C ALA A 85 -3.02 -2.53 -3.35
N GLN A 86 -2.90 -3.33 -4.42
CA GLN A 86 -1.75 -4.20 -4.63
C GLN A 86 -0.52 -3.43 -5.12
N SER A 87 -0.67 -2.34 -5.86
CA SER A 87 0.45 -1.59 -6.43
C SER A 87 0.15 -0.09 -6.47
N CYS A 88 1.18 0.75 -6.54
CA CYS A 88 0.99 2.20 -6.67
C CYS A 88 0.77 2.59 -8.13
N LEU A 89 -0.17 3.50 -8.37
CA LEU A 89 -0.48 4.04 -9.68
C LEU A 89 0.41 5.24 -9.98
N SER A 90 0.96 5.32 -11.19
CA SER A 90 1.72 6.50 -11.63
C SER A 90 0.79 7.70 -11.81
N CYS A 91 1.26 8.89 -11.45
CA CYS A 91 0.54 10.12 -11.77
C CYS A 91 0.38 10.26 -13.29
N PRO A 92 -0.85 10.49 -13.80
CA PRO A 92 -1.04 10.76 -15.22
C PRO A 92 -0.36 12.09 -15.60
N THR A 93 -0.04 12.24 -16.89
CA THR A 93 0.45 13.50 -17.46
C THR A 93 -0.48 14.65 -17.09
N GLY A 94 0.07 15.83 -16.83
CA GLY A 94 -0.65 16.99 -16.33
C GLY A 94 -0.83 16.98 -14.80
N SER A 95 -0.35 15.94 -14.13
CA SER A 95 -0.33 15.86 -12.67
C SER A 95 1.01 15.36 -12.15
N PHE A 96 1.28 15.63 -10.89
CA PHE A 96 2.49 15.22 -10.20
C PHE A 96 2.20 14.84 -8.76
N ASN A 97 3.11 14.10 -8.14
CA ASN A 97 3.09 13.89 -6.70
C ASN A 97 4.49 14.09 -6.08
N PRO A 98 4.68 15.13 -5.24
CA PRO A 98 5.98 15.42 -4.63
C PRO A 98 6.35 14.55 -3.43
N SER A 99 5.43 13.76 -2.88
CA SER A 99 5.66 13.09 -1.60
C SER A 99 5.14 11.66 -1.58
N ALA A 100 5.76 10.84 -0.75
CA ALA A 100 5.28 9.48 -0.57
C ALA A 100 3.95 9.45 0.20
N GLY A 101 3.17 8.39 0.02
CA GLY A 101 1.95 8.16 0.79
C GLY A 101 0.71 8.90 0.29
N GLN A 102 0.75 9.54 -0.88
CA GLN A 102 -0.42 10.26 -1.38
C GLN A 102 -1.48 9.32 -1.94
N ILE A 103 -2.71 9.75 -1.77
CA ILE A 103 -3.91 9.07 -2.27
C ILE A 103 -4.39 9.64 -3.61
N ASN A 104 -3.84 10.77 -4.04
CA ASN A 104 -4.17 11.45 -5.30
C ASN A 104 -2.94 12.18 -5.85
N CYS A 105 -2.92 12.45 -7.16
CA CYS A 105 -1.94 13.35 -7.76
C CYS A 105 -2.43 14.79 -7.79
N SER A 106 -1.51 15.73 -7.62
CA SER A 106 -1.76 17.16 -7.72
C SER A 106 -1.67 17.60 -9.17
N ILE A 107 -2.64 18.39 -9.63
CA ILE A 107 -2.62 18.96 -10.97
C ILE A 107 -1.47 19.97 -11.09
N CYS A 108 -0.78 19.99 -12.22
CA CYS A 108 0.32 20.92 -12.45
C CYS A 108 -0.25 22.35 -12.57
N PRO A 109 0.23 23.30 -11.74
CA PRO A 109 -0.36 24.64 -11.68
C PRO A 109 -0.06 25.45 -12.95
N ALA A 110 -0.81 26.54 -13.16
CA ALA A 110 -0.54 27.45 -14.26
C ALA A 110 0.89 28.02 -14.19
N GLY A 111 1.54 28.16 -15.35
CA GLY A 111 2.97 28.47 -15.45
C GLY A 111 3.90 27.27 -15.29
N TYR A 112 3.35 26.07 -15.10
CA TYR A 112 4.08 24.80 -15.04
C TYR A 112 3.45 23.75 -15.98
N TYR A 113 4.21 22.71 -16.30
CA TYR A 113 3.79 21.56 -17.07
C TYR A 113 4.32 20.24 -16.48
N CYS A 114 3.64 19.15 -16.80
CA CYS A 114 4.04 17.78 -16.45
C CYS A 114 3.75 16.86 -17.64
N ASP A 115 4.75 16.66 -18.47
CA ASP A 115 4.72 15.87 -19.69
C ASP A 115 4.93 14.37 -19.44
N GLU A 116 5.52 14.00 -18.30
CA GLU A 116 5.83 12.62 -17.95
C GLU A 116 4.77 11.96 -17.07
N THR A 117 4.45 10.70 -17.37
CA THR A 117 3.73 9.83 -16.43
C THR A 117 4.63 9.52 -15.24
N GLY A 118 4.10 9.65 -14.03
CA GLY A 118 4.87 9.45 -12.81
C GLY A 118 5.67 10.67 -12.37
N ALA A 119 5.31 11.87 -12.84
CA ALA A 119 5.99 13.10 -12.46
C ALA A 119 5.98 13.30 -10.94
N SER A 120 7.17 13.48 -10.36
CA SER A 120 7.33 13.79 -8.94
C SER A 120 7.35 15.29 -8.64
N SER A 121 7.42 16.14 -9.66
CA SER A 121 7.40 17.59 -9.53
C SER A 121 6.78 18.21 -10.79
N ALA A 122 6.29 19.44 -10.65
CA ALA A 122 5.87 20.24 -11.79
C ALA A 122 7.07 21.00 -12.38
N GLN A 123 7.21 20.97 -13.70
CA GLN A 123 8.28 21.68 -14.40
C GLN A 123 7.83 23.10 -14.78
N ILE A 124 8.64 24.11 -14.51
CA ILE A 124 8.31 25.49 -14.86
C ILE A 124 8.35 25.67 -16.39
N CYS A 125 7.39 26.40 -16.96
CA CYS A 125 7.42 26.74 -18.38
C CYS A 125 8.72 27.49 -18.73
N PRO A 126 9.38 27.16 -19.87
CA PRO A 126 10.56 27.88 -20.34
C PRO A 126 10.33 29.38 -20.46
N SER A 127 11.39 30.19 -20.28
CA SER A 127 11.34 31.64 -20.44
C SER A 127 10.71 32.04 -21.79
N GLY A 128 9.68 32.88 -21.74
CA GLY A 128 8.92 33.31 -22.92
C GLY A 128 7.72 32.43 -23.27
N THR A 129 7.48 31.35 -22.53
CA THR A 129 6.28 30.51 -22.63
C THR A 129 5.49 30.53 -21.32
N TYR A 130 4.20 30.20 -21.38
CA TYR A 130 3.33 30.15 -20.21
C TYR A 130 2.15 29.23 -20.50
N GLN A 131 1.88 28.25 -19.62
CA GLN A 131 0.60 27.55 -19.67
C GLN A 131 -0.45 28.23 -18.79
N PRO A 132 -1.55 28.76 -19.37
CA PRO A 132 -2.62 29.39 -18.62
C PRO A 132 -3.52 28.40 -17.88
N THR A 133 -3.53 27.14 -18.33
CA THR A 133 -4.42 26.10 -17.81
C THR A 133 -3.69 25.17 -16.85
N PRO A 134 -4.21 24.96 -15.62
CA PRO A 134 -3.78 23.84 -14.79
C PRO A 134 -3.93 22.52 -15.54
N GLY A 135 -3.03 21.58 -15.30
CA GLY A 135 -3.04 20.28 -15.98
C GLY A 135 -2.26 20.27 -17.30
N SER A 136 -1.45 21.29 -17.53
CA SER A 136 -0.59 21.37 -18.70
C SER A 136 0.34 20.16 -18.84
N VAL A 137 0.46 19.66 -20.06
CA VAL A 137 1.46 18.64 -20.42
C VAL A 137 2.61 19.19 -21.26
N SER A 138 2.60 20.46 -21.67
CA SER A 138 3.67 21.10 -22.47
C SER A 138 3.47 22.60 -22.56
#